data_AF-A0A2U2EKS5-F1
#
_entry.id   AF-A0A2U2EKS5-F1
#
_cell.length_a   1.000
_cell.length_b   1.000
_cell.length_c   1.000
_cell.angle_alpha   90.00
_cell.angle_beta   90.00
_cell.angle_gamma   90.00
#
_symmetry.space_group_name_H-M   'P 1'
#
loop_
_entity.id
_entity.type
_entity.pdbx_description
1 polymer ?
#
loop_
_entity_poly.entity_id
_entity_poly.type
_entity_poly.pdbx_seq_one_letter_code
_entity_poly.pdbx_strand_id
1 'polypeptide(L)'
;MIKGHVAIELHNHKTGLRDRIEGDNMVTNALNYVIPIVMGGNTSAENLMPLCKKALGSLMLFDGTLTEDKNNMFLPAEAHLVAFADRGLDTTHSDRGSLNSAETYQTDTGYQSVWDFSTSQANGTIKSLALSLNYSFDGYIRNSPYNLVGPFKTSGPSCKNLGGDKTEFYCYALCYDVENQYLYYIDPQLGGVSSRTERDDTGETKYLYSTEIHIMKAYVPTTKFKLADYPSPTNYGEEVTSFTIETGTVNTDCRGYFKNGYDGYAYMITPAGTAGKVEMYKLKLSDYSFEISEVQNFTVKSVNFYNNYGHSTANNGYAYIKSLDKKSIYIVNLSNTVDVQEVKLPNDYTLSDDYLMNLKNGGVKFSTSDSRFGICYPDGKVIINQQNGNYSNDPIRFNPLLITDNLVVFGHRAYLYYDYSHGNLLNNYLGTIYNLPQPIVKTAASSMKVVYTLTDID
;
A
#
# COMPACT_ATOMS: atom_id res chain seq x y z
N MET A 1 25.63 15.66 -0.40
CA MET A 1 24.93 14.50 0.23
C MET A 1 24.09 15.03 1.41
N ILE A 2 23.10 14.32 1.95
CA ILE A 2 22.28 14.82 3.08
C ILE A 2 22.64 14.03 4.34
N LYS A 3 22.93 14.71 5.44
CA LYS A 3 23.02 14.11 6.78
C LYS A 3 21.83 14.57 7.61
N GLY A 4 21.22 13.69 8.40
CA GLY A 4 20.19 14.08 9.35
C GLY A 4 20.58 13.81 10.80
N HIS A 5 20.00 14.60 11.68
CA HIS A 5 20.15 14.51 13.12
C HIS A 5 18.78 14.69 13.77
N VAL A 6 18.50 13.88 14.79
CA VAL A 6 17.22 13.89 15.51
C VAL A 6 17.50 14.16 16.98
N ALA A 7 16.73 15.06 17.58
CA ALA A 7 16.61 15.19 19.02
C ALA A 7 15.14 15.01 19.43
N ILE A 8 14.89 14.19 20.44
CA ILE A 8 13.57 13.96 21.02
C ILE A 8 13.59 14.47 22.45
N GLU A 9 12.68 15.37 22.77
CA GLU A 9 12.53 15.94 24.09
C GLU A 9 11.22 15.48 24.70
N LEU A 10 11.27 14.85 25.87
CA LEU A 10 10.09 14.48 26.65
C LEU A 10 9.98 15.39 27.86
N HIS A 11 8.76 15.84 28.15
CA HIS A 11 8.48 16.63 29.34
C HIS A 11 7.30 16.03 30.09
N ASN A 12 7.56 15.51 31.29
CA ASN A 12 6.55 14.97 32.18
C ASN A 12 5.92 16.09 33.02
N HIS A 13 4.66 16.39 32.77
CA HIS A 13 3.93 17.48 33.41
C HIS A 13 3.52 17.17 34.87
N LYS A 14 3.63 15.92 35.31
CA LYS A 14 3.36 15.53 36.71
C LYS A 14 4.60 15.66 37.59
N THR A 15 5.77 15.34 37.06
CA THR A 15 7.02 15.31 37.85
C THR A 15 7.95 16.48 37.53
N GLY A 16 7.72 17.20 36.42
CA GLY A 16 8.63 18.21 35.88
C GLY A 16 9.88 17.65 35.20
N LEU A 17 10.03 16.32 35.14
CA LEU A 17 11.19 15.67 34.54
C LEU A 17 11.26 15.97 33.04
N ARG A 18 12.45 16.29 32.56
CA ARG A 18 12.77 16.46 31.14
C ARG A 18 13.83 15.46 30.74
N ASP A 19 13.60 14.78 29.63
CA ASP A 19 14.55 13.84 29.04
C ASP A 19 14.82 14.24 27.59
N ARG A 20 16.05 14.00 27.12
CA ARG A 20 16.48 14.31 25.77
C ARG A 20 17.32 13.18 25.23
N ILE A 21 16.91 12.65 24.07
CA ILE A 21 17.63 11.62 23.35
C ILE A 21 17.94 12.15 21.97
N GLU A 22 19.18 12.01 21.51
CA GLU A 22 19.61 12.51 20.21
C GLU A 22 20.56 11.55 19.51
N GLY A 23 20.62 11.67 18.19
CA GLY A 23 21.45 10.82 17.36
C GLY A 23 21.33 11.16 15.88
N ASP A 24 22.26 10.62 15.11
CA ASP A 24 22.27 10.76 13.66
C ASP A 24 21.38 9.71 13.00
N ASN A 25 20.72 10.09 11.92
CA ASN A 25 19.89 9.18 11.14
C ASN A 25 20.65 8.60 9.93
N MET A 26 20.07 7.58 9.32
CA MET A 26 20.45 7.12 7.99
C MET A 26 19.45 7.67 6.96
N VAL A 27 19.94 8.28 5.88
CA VAL A 27 19.12 8.64 4.72
C VAL A 27 19.00 7.44 3.78
N THR A 28 17.79 7.12 3.34
CA THR A 28 17.54 5.99 2.43
C THR A 28 17.65 6.41 0.96
N ASN A 29 17.58 5.44 0.06
CA ASN A 29 17.53 5.65 -1.38
C ASN A 29 16.17 6.14 -1.89
N ALA A 30 15.19 6.43 -1.02
CA ALA A 30 13.85 6.82 -1.46
C ALA A 30 13.88 8.01 -2.42
N LEU A 31 14.71 9.02 -2.15
CA LEU A 31 14.86 10.20 -3.02
C LEU A 31 15.38 9.86 -4.43
N ASN A 32 16.21 8.82 -4.56
CA ASN A 32 16.73 8.37 -5.85
C ASN A 32 15.63 7.81 -6.76
N TYR A 33 14.52 7.34 -6.19
CA TYR A 33 13.36 6.88 -6.94
C TYR A 33 12.32 7.98 -7.10
N VAL A 34 12.05 8.71 -6.02
CA VAL A 34 11.02 9.76 -6.00
C VAL A 34 11.30 10.86 -7.03
N ILE A 35 12.54 11.36 -7.12
CA ILE A 35 12.87 12.48 -8.03
C ILE A 35 12.66 12.10 -9.52
N PRO A 36 13.22 10.98 -10.03
CA PRO A 36 12.94 10.52 -11.40
C PRO A 36 11.46 10.32 -11.70
N ILE A 37 10.68 9.81 -10.75
CA ILE A 37 9.23 9.59 -10.93
C ILE A 37 8.49 10.91 -11.16
N VAL A 38 8.84 11.97 -10.43
CA VAL A 38 8.24 13.31 -10.63
C VAL A 38 8.52 13.84 -12.03
N MET A 39 9.75 13.68 -12.50
CA MET A 39 10.13 14.09 -13.86
C MET A 39 9.41 13.26 -14.93
N GLY A 40 9.37 11.93 -14.77
CA GLY A 40 8.68 11.02 -15.69
C GLY A 40 7.17 11.19 -15.73
N GLY A 41 6.56 11.61 -14.61
CA GLY A 41 5.13 11.90 -14.49
C GLY A 41 4.70 13.27 -15.03
N ASN A 42 5.54 13.93 -15.83
CA ASN A 42 5.30 15.30 -16.35
C ASN A 42 4.86 16.30 -15.25
N THR A 43 5.37 16.12 -14.04
CA THR A 43 4.93 16.92 -12.90
C THR A 43 5.98 17.98 -12.58
N SER A 44 5.53 19.20 -12.26
CA SER A 44 6.41 20.31 -11.91
C SER A 44 7.30 19.95 -10.71
N ALA A 45 8.59 20.28 -10.78
CA ALA A 45 9.54 20.07 -9.68
C ALA A 45 9.10 20.77 -8.39
N GLU A 46 8.33 21.87 -8.50
CA GLU A 46 7.75 22.56 -7.36
C GLU A 46 6.87 21.64 -6.50
N ASN A 47 6.37 20.53 -7.04
CA ASN A 47 5.49 19.62 -6.33
C ASN A 47 6.25 18.72 -5.35
N LEU A 48 7.57 18.57 -5.53
CA LEU A 48 8.45 17.83 -4.63
C LEU A 48 9.44 18.75 -3.90
N MET A 49 9.63 19.98 -4.39
CA MET A 49 10.55 20.94 -3.79
C MET A 49 9.84 21.95 -2.86
N PRO A 50 10.50 22.41 -1.78
CA PRO A 50 11.81 21.95 -1.30
C PRO A 50 11.73 20.55 -0.65
N LEU A 51 12.76 19.72 -0.88
CA LEU A 51 12.77 18.30 -0.47
C LEU A 51 12.52 18.13 1.04
N CYS A 52 13.13 18.97 1.88
CA CYS A 52 12.96 18.96 3.33
C CYS A 52 11.52 19.22 3.82
N LYS A 53 10.66 19.84 3.00
CA LYS A 53 9.25 20.11 3.35
C LYS A 53 8.27 19.18 2.65
N LYS A 54 8.65 18.56 1.54
CA LYS A 54 7.75 17.73 0.73
C LYS A 54 8.24 16.29 0.69
N ALA A 55 9.39 16.00 0.09
CA ALA A 55 9.93 14.64 0.02
C ALA A 55 10.31 14.02 1.38
N LEU A 56 10.69 14.85 2.35
CA LEU A 56 11.08 14.45 3.71
C LEU A 56 10.28 15.25 4.76
N GLY A 57 9.05 15.61 4.42
CA GLY A 57 8.27 16.61 5.16
C GLY A 57 7.34 16.06 6.22
N SER A 58 7.20 14.75 6.35
CA SER A 58 6.37 14.08 7.37
C SER A 58 7.24 13.20 8.26
N LEU A 59 6.74 12.88 9.46
CA LEU A 59 7.36 12.04 10.47
C LEU A 59 6.50 10.81 10.74
N MET A 60 7.11 9.64 10.89
CA MET A 60 6.48 8.40 11.36
C MET A 60 7.23 7.87 12.59
N LEU A 61 6.50 7.38 13.58
CA LEU A 61 7.02 6.80 14.82
C LEU A 61 6.62 5.32 14.92
N PHE A 62 7.56 4.45 15.27
CA PHE A 62 7.29 3.01 15.35
C PHE A 62 7.65 2.41 16.72
N ASP A 63 6.99 1.31 17.09
CA ASP A 63 7.19 0.59 18.35
C ASP A 63 8.33 -0.46 18.31
N GLY A 64 8.89 -0.70 17.13
CA GLY A 64 9.99 -1.61 16.85
C GLY A 64 11.21 -0.87 16.29
N THR A 65 12.38 -1.51 16.32
CA THR A 65 13.56 -1.03 15.59
C THR A 65 13.40 -1.35 14.11
N LEU A 66 13.94 -0.50 13.24
CA LEU A 66 13.95 -0.69 11.79
C LEU A 66 15.29 -1.26 11.35
N THR A 67 15.26 -2.13 10.34
CA THR A 67 16.48 -2.58 9.67
C THR A 67 17.17 -1.39 9.00
N GLU A 68 18.39 -1.04 9.44
CA GLU A 68 19.20 0.05 8.87
C GLU A 68 19.86 -0.38 7.56
N ASP A 69 19.08 -0.31 6.47
CA ASP A 69 19.56 -0.44 5.09
C ASP A 69 19.03 0.73 4.26
N LYS A 70 19.88 1.34 3.42
CA LYS A 70 19.49 2.39 2.47
C LYS A 70 18.37 1.97 1.51
N ASN A 71 18.22 0.68 1.25
CA ASN A 71 17.16 0.14 0.38
C ASN A 71 15.89 -0.23 1.17
N ASN A 72 15.91 -0.17 2.51
CA ASN A 72 14.73 -0.37 3.32
C ASN A 72 13.87 0.90 3.32
N MET A 73 12.95 0.98 2.36
CA MET A 73 12.16 2.20 2.08
C MET A 73 10.66 2.00 2.28
N PHE A 74 10.19 0.80 2.60
CA PHE A 74 8.76 0.51 2.78
C PHE A 74 8.41 0.50 4.26
N LEU A 75 7.11 0.58 4.58
CA LEU A 75 6.67 0.32 5.94
C LEU A 75 7.22 -1.03 6.42
N PRO A 76 7.74 -1.12 7.65
CA PRO A 76 8.31 -2.36 8.19
C PRO A 76 7.21 -3.39 8.51
N ALA A 77 7.60 -4.66 8.58
CA ALA A 77 6.75 -5.74 9.09
C ALA A 77 6.99 -5.97 10.59
N GLU A 78 8.22 -5.71 11.02
CA GLU A 78 8.77 -5.92 12.36
C GLU A 78 8.46 -4.80 13.35
N ALA A 79 7.86 -3.70 12.87
CA ALA A 79 7.58 -2.51 13.67
C ALA A 79 6.23 -1.89 13.26
N HIS A 80 5.45 -1.47 14.25
CA HIS A 80 4.11 -0.97 14.06
C HIS A 80 4.08 0.54 14.19
N LEU A 81 3.31 1.20 13.32
CA LEU A 81 3.12 2.65 13.41
C LEU A 81 2.39 3.00 14.72
N VAL A 82 3.02 3.85 15.53
CA VAL A 82 2.49 4.38 16.79
C VAL A 82 1.74 5.67 16.54
N ALA A 83 2.38 6.57 15.79
CA ALA A 83 1.85 7.87 15.41
C ALA A 83 2.63 8.43 14.22
N PHE A 84 2.09 9.48 13.61
CA PHE A 84 2.74 10.21 12.55
C PHE A 84 2.52 11.72 12.72
N ALA A 85 3.26 12.56 12.02
CA ALA A 85 2.99 13.98 11.96
C ALA A 85 3.30 14.48 10.55
N ASP A 86 2.39 15.23 9.95
CA ASP A 86 2.65 15.94 8.71
C ASP A 86 3.03 17.39 9.02
N ARG A 87 2.83 18.29 8.06
CA ARG A 87 3.12 19.72 8.26
C ARG A 87 1.94 20.53 8.79
N GLY A 88 0.82 19.88 9.11
CA GLY A 88 -0.39 20.50 9.63
C GLY A 88 -0.42 20.59 11.15
N LEU A 89 -1.45 21.27 11.65
CA LEU A 89 -1.86 21.26 13.05
C LEU A 89 -2.91 20.15 13.25
N ASP A 90 -2.71 19.30 14.25
CA ASP A 90 -3.70 18.34 14.72
C ASP A 90 -3.78 18.35 16.24
N THR A 91 -4.96 18.65 16.77
CA THR A 91 -5.25 18.71 18.20
C THR A 91 -6.29 17.68 18.64
N THR A 92 -6.76 16.83 17.72
CA THR A 92 -7.93 15.98 17.92
C THR A 92 -7.61 14.50 17.89
N HIS A 93 -6.64 14.08 17.08
CA HIS A 93 -6.34 12.67 16.85
C HIS A 93 -5.14 12.23 17.69
N SER A 94 -5.28 11.12 18.41
CA SER A 94 -4.24 10.62 19.32
C SER A 94 -3.04 9.98 18.61
N ASP A 95 -3.16 9.64 17.33
CA ASP A 95 -2.10 9.08 16.49
C ASP A 95 -1.40 10.13 15.62
N ARG A 96 -1.71 11.43 15.81
CA ARG A 96 -1.16 12.50 14.98
C ARG A 96 -0.52 13.62 15.79
N GLY A 97 0.68 14.03 15.40
CA GLY A 97 1.37 15.21 15.93
C GLY A 97 1.14 16.46 15.07
N SER A 98 1.68 17.58 15.54
CA SER A 98 1.56 18.89 14.88
C SER A 98 2.93 19.46 14.53
N LEU A 99 3.04 20.10 13.37
CA LEU A 99 4.24 20.88 13.06
C LEU A 99 4.29 22.15 13.92
N ASN A 100 5.41 22.37 14.60
CA ASN A 100 5.73 23.63 15.25
C ASN A 100 6.36 24.57 14.23
N SER A 101 5.54 25.43 13.64
CA SER A 101 5.98 26.38 12.60
C SER A 101 6.93 27.46 13.12
N ALA A 102 6.92 27.77 14.42
CA ALA A 102 7.78 28.77 15.02
C ALA A 102 9.23 28.26 15.19
N GLU A 103 9.41 26.96 15.42
CA GLU A 103 10.73 26.32 15.59
C GLU A 103 11.20 25.57 14.33
N THR A 104 10.43 25.64 13.24
CA THR A 104 10.72 25.01 11.94
C THR A 104 11.23 26.07 10.96
N TYR A 105 12.52 26.04 10.62
CA TYR A 105 13.17 27.08 9.83
C TYR A 105 14.34 26.54 8.99
N GLN A 106 14.75 27.33 8.00
CA GLN A 106 15.97 27.08 7.25
C GLN A 106 17.18 27.49 8.09
N THR A 107 18.15 26.60 8.22
CA THR A 107 19.43 26.86 8.88
C THR A 107 20.47 27.31 7.86
N ASP A 108 21.64 27.76 8.31
CA ASP A 108 22.74 28.17 7.41
C ASP A 108 23.23 27.03 6.49
N THR A 109 23.07 25.78 6.94
CA THR A 109 23.62 24.58 6.28
C THR A 109 22.54 23.56 5.92
N GLY A 110 21.25 23.93 5.96
CA GLY A 110 20.16 22.98 5.70
C GLY A 110 18.83 23.42 6.30
N TYR A 111 18.08 22.51 6.93
CA TYR A 111 16.72 22.75 7.37
C TYR A 111 16.35 22.02 8.66
N GLN A 112 15.66 22.71 9.58
CA GLN A 112 15.11 22.12 10.80
C GLN A 112 13.59 22.02 10.70
N SER A 113 13.03 20.83 10.97
CA SER A 113 11.61 20.62 11.22
C SER A 113 11.38 20.21 12.66
N VAL A 114 10.36 20.78 13.30
CA VAL A 114 9.98 20.48 14.68
C VAL A 114 8.53 20.05 14.72
N TRP A 115 8.26 18.91 15.35
CA TRP A 115 6.92 18.39 15.59
C TRP A 115 6.65 18.24 17.07
N ASP A 116 5.48 18.69 17.50
CA ASP A 116 4.99 18.58 18.87
C ASP A 116 3.87 17.55 18.96
N PHE A 117 3.94 16.72 20.01
CA PHE A 117 2.93 15.77 20.41
C PHE A 117 2.47 16.11 21.82
N SER A 118 1.20 16.48 21.95
CA SER A 118 0.58 16.78 23.25
C SER A 118 0.47 15.53 24.14
N THR A 119 -0.01 15.70 25.37
CA THR A 119 -0.18 14.58 26.32
C THR A 119 -1.15 13.51 25.82
N SER A 120 -2.12 13.84 24.98
CA SER A 120 -3.08 12.88 24.40
C SER A 120 -2.56 12.16 23.15
N GLN A 121 -1.40 12.57 22.60
CA GLN A 121 -0.90 12.12 21.30
C GLN A 121 0.32 11.22 21.41
N ALA A 122 0.48 10.28 20.47
CA ALA A 122 1.61 9.35 20.36
C ALA A 122 1.92 8.56 21.64
N ASN A 123 0.89 8.23 22.43
CA ASN A 123 1.05 7.43 23.64
C ASN A 123 1.35 5.97 23.28
N GLY A 124 2.43 5.43 23.81
CA GLY A 124 2.93 4.11 23.47
C GLY A 124 4.44 3.97 23.65
N THR A 125 4.95 2.81 23.25
CA THR A 125 6.40 2.58 23.16
C THR A 125 6.88 3.03 21.79
N ILE A 126 7.93 3.83 21.75
CA ILE A 126 8.57 4.31 20.51
C ILE A 126 10.02 3.81 20.54
N LYS A 127 10.45 3.18 19.45
CA LYS A 127 11.82 2.65 19.28
C LYS A 127 12.52 3.18 18.04
N SER A 128 11.79 3.73 17.09
CA SER A 128 12.38 4.28 15.87
C SER A 128 11.49 5.33 15.21
N LEU A 129 12.12 6.11 14.32
CA LEU A 129 11.52 7.23 13.61
C LEU A 129 11.98 7.24 12.15
N ALA A 130 11.11 7.70 11.26
CA ALA A 130 11.43 7.89 9.85
C ALA A 130 10.78 9.16 9.30
N LEU A 131 11.48 9.87 8.41
CA LEU A 131 10.86 10.91 7.58
C LEU A 131 10.17 10.28 6.37
N SER A 132 9.09 10.90 5.89
CA SER A 132 8.29 10.44 4.73
C SER A 132 7.84 11.62 3.87
N LEU A 133 7.17 11.30 2.76
CA LEU A 133 6.49 12.28 1.92
C LEU A 133 5.43 13.08 2.71
N ASN A 134 5.39 14.38 2.48
CA ASN A 134 4.34 15.30 2.87
C ASN A 134 3.66 15.81 1.59
N TYR A 135 2.42 15.42 1.40
CA TYR A 135 1.60 15.67 0.22
C TYR A 135 0.21 16.25 0.52
N SER A 136 -0.03 17.50 0.13
CA SER A 136 -1.36 18.10 0.19
C SER A 136 -1.62 18.93 -1.07
N PHE A 137 -1.87 18.28 -2.20
CA PHE A 137 -2.22 18.99 -3.44
C PHE A 137 -3.71 19.28 -3.58
N ASP A 138 -4.55 18.48 -2.93
CA ASP A 138 -5.98 18.59 -3.08
C ASP A 138 -6.61 18.49 -1.70
N GLY A 139 -7.46 19.46 -1.34
CA GLY A 139 -8.05 19.60 0.00
C GLY A 139 -8.86 18.39 0.48
N TYR A 140 -9.04 17.40 -0.38
CA TYR A 140 -9.77 16.16 -0.15
C TYR A 140 -8.90 14.97 0.30
N ILE A 141 -7.57 15.01 0.11
CA ILE A 141 -6.67 13.90 0.43
C ILE A 141 -5.72 14.34 1.54
N ARG A 142 -5.95 13.83 2.75
CA ARG A 142 -5.14 14.18 3.91
C ARG A 142 -3.89 13.32 4.00
N ASN A 143 -2.77 13.96 4.32
CA ASN A 143 -1.49 13.31 4.58
C ASN A 143 -1.61 12.32 5.71
N SER A 144 -1.56 11.06 5.34
CA SER A 144 -1.66 9.97 6.29
C SER A 144 -0.90 8.78 5.69
N PRO A 145 -0.05 8.11 6.47
CA PRO A 145 0.65 6.91 6.02
C PRO A 145 -0.33 5.76 5.69
N TYR A 146 -1.60 5.91 6.08
CA TYR A 146 -2.69 5.01 5.74
C TYR A 146 -3.28 5.30 4.34
N ASN A 147 -3.20 6.52 3.82
CA ASN A 147 -3.72 6.89 2.51
C ASN A 147 -2.64 6.64 1.46
N LEU A 148 -2.60 5.48 0.79
CA LEU A 148 -1.61 5.12 -0.24
C LEU A 148 -1.81 5.89 -1.56
N VAL A 149 -2.14 7.17 -1.48
CA VAL A 149 -2.39 8.03 -2.63
C VAL A 149 -1.08 8.64 -3.09
N GLY A 150 -0.76 8.50 -4.37
CA GLY A 150 0.42 9.14 -4.92
C GLY A 150 0.13 10.44 -5.69
N PRO A 151 0.95 11.49 -5.47
CA PRO A 151 0.85 12.79 -6.13
C PRO A 151 1.05 12.78 -7.65
N PHE A 152 1.92 11.86 -8.07
CA PHE A 152 2.65 11.97 -9.32
C PHE A 152 2.12 10.91 -10.26
N LYS A 153 1.26 11.35 -11.18
CA LYS A 153 0.65 10.47 -12.18
C LYS A 153 1.64 10.33 -13.33
N THR A 154 2.15 9.13 -13.54
CA THR A 154 2.63 8.75 -14.86
C THR A 154 1.44 8.17 -15.63
N SER A 155 1.16 8.70 -16.82
CA SER A 155 0.23 8.03 -17.74
C SER A 155 0.89 6.74 -18.19
N GLY A 156 0.16 5.64 -18.01
CA GLY A 156 0.61 4.38 -18.56
C GLY A 156 0.36 4.30 -20.08
N PRO A 157 0.81 3.20 -20.68
CA PRO A 157 0.66 2.88 -22.09
C PRO A 157 -0.81 2.89 -22.53
N SER A 158 -1.15 3.25 -23.76
CA SER A 158 -2.54 3.07 -24.23
C SER A 158 -2.84 1.57 -24.41
N CYS A 159 -3.98 1.09 -23.90
CA CYS A 159 -4.42 -0.26 -24.27
C CYS A 159 -4.76 -0.25 -25.77
N LYS A 160 -4.25 -1.24 -26.52
CA LYS A 160 -4.49 -1.35 -27.97
C LYS A 160 -5.99 -1.36 -28.21
N ASN A 161 -6.48 -0.36 -28.93
CA ASN A 161 -7.83 -0.39 -29.43
C ASN A 161 -7.87 -1.34 -30.63
N LEU A 162 -8.47 -2.52 -30.46
CA LEU A 162 -8.78 -3.40 -31.60
C LEU A 162 -10.00 -2.88 -32.40
N GLY A 163 -10.49 -1.65 -32.17
CA GLY A 163 -11.49 -1.02 -33.04
C GLY A 163 -12.03 0.36 -32.63
N GLY A 164 -11.19 1.35 -32.29
CA GLY A 164 -11.67 2.70 -31.93
C GLY A 164 -10.60 3.72 -31.49
N ASP A 165 -11.02 4.97 -31.30
CA ASP A 165 -10.19 6.08 -30.83
C ASP A 165 -10.23 6.20 -29.30
N LYS A 166 -9.61 5.27 -28.57
CA LYS A 166 -9.49 5.38 -27.10
C LYS A 166 -8.01 5.48 -26.71
N THR A 167 -7.69 6.54 -25.97
CA THR A 167 -6.34 6.91 -25.52
C THR A 167 -6.05 6.47 -24.08
N GLU A 168 -6.84 5.54 -23.53
CA GLU A 168 -6.94 5.29 -22.09
C GLU A 168 -6.14 4.05 -21.67
N PHE A 169 -5.43 4.11 -20.54
CA PHE A 169 -4.74 2.96 -19.96
C PHE A 169 -5.65 2.28 -18.93
N TYR A 170 -6.13 1.07 -19.21
CA TYR A 170 -6.91 0.27 -18.26
C TYR A 170 -6.21 -1.07 -18.04
N CYS A 171 -5.73 -1.32 -16.82
CA CYS A 171 -4.91 -2.49 -16.52
C CYS A 171 -5.17 -3.07 -15.14
N TYR A 172 -5.03 -4.39 -15.03
CA TYR A 172 -4.96 -5.09 -13.76
C TYR A 172 -3.50 -5.51 -13.48
N ALA A 173 -2.75 -4.64 -12.81
CA ALA A 173 -1.31 -4.80 -12.58
C ALA A 173 -0.95 -6.08 -11.80
N LEU A 174 0.02 -6.84 -12.32
CA LEU A 174 0.53 -8.08 -11.71
C LEU A 174 1.93 -7.89 -11.13
N CYS A 175 2.91 -7.48 -11.93
CA CYS A 175 4.28 -7.21 -11.47
C CYS A 175 4.96 -6.17 -12.36
N TYR A 176 6.07 -5.61 -11.86
CA TYR A 176 6.84 -4.60 -12.57
C TYR A 176 8.32 -4.98 -12.56
N ASP A 177 8.89 -5.08 -13.75
CA ASP A 177 10.32 -5.25 -13.97
C ASP A 177 10.98 -3.88 -13.86
N VAL A 178 11.55 -3.58 -12.68
CA VAL A 178 12.26 -2.31 -12.45
C VAL A 178 13.53 -2.20 -13.30
N GLU A 179 14.17 -3.30 -13.66
CA GLU A 179 15.42 -3.24 -14.41
C GLU A 179 15.16 -2.78 -15.84
N ASN A 180 14.17 -3.39 -16.49
CA ASN A 180 13.82 -3.14 -17.90
C ASN A 180 12.64 -2.17 -18.09
N GLN A 181 12.01 -1.74 -17.00
CA GLN A 181 10.86 -0.83 -16.95
C GLN A 181 9.61 -1.38 -17.65
N TYR A 182 9.28 -2.67 -17.45
CA TYR A 182 8.08 -3.30 -18.01
C TYR A 182 7.03 -3.55 -16.92
N LEU A 183 5.80 -3.10 -17.18
CA LEU A 183 4.63 -3.46 -16.39
C LEU A 183 3.95 -4.67 -17.02
N TYR A 184 3.76 -5.72 -16.23
CA TYR A 184 2.96 -6.88 -16.59
C TYR A 184 1.59 -6.77 -15.93
N TYR A 185 0.53 -6.98 -16.70
CA TYR A 185 -0.83 -6.76 -16.26
C TYR A 185 -1.82 -7.67 -17.00
N ILE A 186 -2.97 -7.93 -16.38
CA ILE A 186 -4.11 -8.52 -17.08
C ILE A 186 -4.87 -7.39 -17.79
N ASP A 187 -5.16 -7.58 -19.07
CA ASP A 187 -5.99 -6.63 -19.82
C ASP A 187 -7.49 -6.91 -19.55
N PRO A 188 -8.22 -5.97 -18.95
CA PRO A 188 -9.65 -6.12 -18.65
C PRO A 188 -10.56 -6.12 -19.88
N GLN A 189 -10.06 -5.74 -21.06
CA GLN A 189 -10.84 -5.68 -22.31
C GLN A 189 -10.57 -6.87 -23.25
N LEU A 190 -9.51 -7.65 -23.01
CA LEU A 190 -9.22 -8.88 -23.74
C LEU A 190 -9.81 -10.09 -23.03
N GLY A 191 -10.21 -11.09 -23.81
CA GLY A 191 -10.95 -12.25 -23.33
C GLY A 191 -12.35 -11.88 -22.83
N GLY A 192 -12.83 -12.61 -21.82
CA GLY A 192 -14.13 -12.36 -21.22
C GLY A 192 -14.72 -13.57 -20.51
N VAL A 193 -15.92 -13.38 -19.97
CA VAL A 193 -16.67 -14.46 -19.35
C VAL A 193 -17.51 -15.18 -20.41
N SER A 194 -17.32 -16.48 -20.52
CA SER A 194 -18.16 -17.37 -21.31
C SER A 194 -18.91 -18.33 -20.40
N SER A 195 -19.99 -18.91 -20.92
CA SER A 195 -20.75 -19.93 -20.18
C SER A 195 -21.08 -21.11 -21.07
N ARG A 196 -21.11 -22.31 -20.49
CA ARG A 196 -21.62 -23.54 -21.10
C ARG A 196 -22.61 -24.21 -20.17
N THR A 197 -23.40 -25.13 -20.70
CA THR A 197 -24.33 -25.94 -19.92
C THR A 197 -23.94 -27.41 -19.94
N GLU A 198 -24.08 -28.07 -18.80
CA GLU A 198 -23.88 -29.52 -18.64
C GLU A 198 -25.09 -30.11 -17.91
N ARG A 199 -25.31 -31.41 -18.03
CA ARG A 199 -26.32 -32.15 -17.26
C ARG A 199 -25.63 -32.78 -16.06
N ASP A 200 -26.14 -32.57 -14.85
CA ASP A 200 -25.64 -33.26 -13.67
C ASP A 200 -26.18 -34.70 -13.57
N ASP A 201 -25.75 -35.43 -12.54
CA ASP A 201 -26.14 -36.82 -12.29
C ASP A 201 -27.65 -36.99 -12.03
N THR A 202 -28.38 -35.90 -11.77
CA THR A 202 -29.84 -35.89 -11.58
C THR A 202 -30.60 -35.52 -12.86
N GLY A 203 -29.88 -35.16 -13.92
CA GLY A 203 -30.44 -34.69 -15.20
C GLY A 203 -30.80 -33.20 -15.20
N GLU A 204 -30.46 -32.44 -14.16
CA GLU A 204 -30.67 -30.99 -14.12
C GLU A 204 -29.62 -30.25 -14.95
N THR A 205 -30.00 -29.10 -15.53
CA THR A 205 -29.08 -28.25 -16.30
C THR A 205 -28.23 -27.43 -15.33
N LYS A 206 -26.92 -27.63 -15.38
CA LYS A 206 -25.91 -26.87 -14.65
C LYS A 206 -25.23 -25.87 -15.59
N TYR A 207 -25.18 -24.60 -15.20
CA TYR A 207 -24.37 -23.60 -15.89
C TYR A 207 -22.94 -23.63 -15.37
N LEU A 208 -21.98 -23.59 -16.27
CA LEU A 208 -20.56 -23.45 -15.94
C LEU A 208 -20.03 -22.18 -16.59
N TYR A 209 -19.24 -21.43 -15.83
CA TYR A 209 -18.65 -20.16 -16.24
C TYR A 209 -17.14 -20.27 -16.31
N SER A 210 -16.58 -19.62 -17.32
CA SER A 210 -15.15 -19.57 -17.57
C SER A 210 -14.73 -18.16 -17.92
N THR A 211 -13.62 -17.69 -17.35
CA THR A 211 -13.00 -16.40 -17.68
C THR A 211 -11.75 -16.65 -18.52
N GLU A 212 -11.72 -16.15 -19.75
CA GLU A 212 -10.49 -16.03 -20.54
C GLU A 212 -9.70 -14.79 -20.09
N ILE A 213 -8.41 -14.99 -19.79
CA ILE A 213 -7.52 -13.98 -19.20
C ILE A 213 -6.30 -13.84 -20.11
N HIS A 214 -5.98 -12.59 -20.50
CA HIS A 214 -4.80 -12.25 -21.29
C HIS A 214 -3.82 -11.44 -20.43
N ILE A 215 -2.57 -11.90 -20.40
CA ILE A 215 -1.48 -11.17 -19.73
C ILE A 215 -0.69 -10.42 -20.79
N MET A 216 -0.57 -9.13 -20.55
CA MET A 216 0.13 -8.18 -21.38
C MET A 216 1.39 -7.69 -20.67
N LYS A 217 2.38 -7.26 -21.45
CA LYS A 217 3.51 -6.46 -20.98
C LYS A 217 3.57 -5.15 -21.73
N ALA A 218 3.92 -4.07 -21.05
CA ALA A 218 4.12 -2.79 -21.71
C ALA A 218 5.31 -2.03 -21.08
N TYR A 219 6.06 -1.33 -21.92
CA TYR A 219 7.19 -0.50 -21.47
C TYR A 219 6.65 0.78 -20.81
N VAL A 220 6.88 0.91 -19.51
CA VAL A 220 6.45 2.02 -18.66
C VAL A 220 7.66 2.56 -17.90
N PRO A 221 8.43 3.50 -18.47
CA PRO A 221 9.58 4.09 -17.82
C PRO A 221 9.13 4.95 -16.63
N THR A 222 9.62 4.62 -15.45
CA THR A 222 9.34 5.32 -14.20
C THR A 222 10.60 5.95 -13.60
N THR A 223 11.76 5.33 -13.84
CA THR A 223 13.03 5.66 -13.18
C THR A 223 14.23 5.55 -14.10
N LYS A 224 14.13 4.77 -15.19
CA LYS A 224 15.13 4.71 -16.26
C LYS A 224 14.46 5.13 -17.56
N PHE A 225 15.02 6.12 -18.23
CA PHE A 225 14.47 6.71 -19.45
C PHE A 225 15.44 6.53 -20.62
N LYS A 226 14.91 6.18 -21.79
CA LYS A 226 15.61 6.18 -23.07
C LYS A 226 15.60 7.59 -23.67
N LEU A 227 16.51 7.84 -24.62
CA LEU A 227 16.66 9.16 -25.27
C LEU A 227 15.40 9.67 -25.96
N ALA A 228 14.54 8.76 -26.44
CA ALA A 228 13.31 9.08 -27.17
C ALA A 228 12.04 8.94 -26.29
N ASP A 229 12.21 8.64 -25.00
CA ASP A 229 11.06 8.53 -24.09
C ASP A 229 10.42 9.91 -23.90
N TYR A 230 9.10 9.91 -23.79
CA TYR A 230 8.31 11.10 -23.52
C TYR A 230 7.26 10.80 -22.45
N PRO A 231 6.78 11.80 -21.70
CA PRO A 231 6.05 11.57 -20.45
C PRO A 231 4.68 10.88 -20.55
N SER A 232 4.16 10.68 -21.76
CA SER A 232 2.87 10.01 -21.99
C SER A 232 3.01 8.88 -22.99
N PRO A 233 3.74 7.80 -22.65
CA PRO A 233 4.08 6.76 -23.60
C PRO A 233 2.82 6.18 -24.26
N THR A 234 2.68 6.29 -25.57
CA THR A 234 1.68 5.54 -26.36
C THR A 234 2.16 4.11 -26.66
N ASN A 235 2.99 3.53 -25.78
CA ASN A 235 3.47 2.19 -26.00
C ASN A 235 2.28 1.25 -25.93
N TYR A 236 2.15 0.35 -26.90
CA TYR A 236 1.08 -0.63 -26.86
C TYR A 236 1.53 -1.84 -26.05
N GLY A 237 0.61 -2.41 -25.27
CA GLY A 237 0.84 -3.69 -24.61
C GLY A 237 1.03 -4.80 -25.63
N GLU A 238 1.99 -5.68 -25.37
CA GLU A 238 2.22 -6.92 -26.12
C GLU A 238 1.67 -8.09 -25.32
N GLU A 239 0.94 -9.00 -25.96
CA GLU A 239 0.48 -10.21 -25.30
C GLU A 239 1.67 -11.12 -24.98
N VAL A 240 1.73 -11.55 -23.71
CA VAL A 240 2.73 -12.49 -23.21
C VAL A 240 2.18 -13.91 -23.27
N THR A 241 0.96 -14.10 -22.76
CA THR A 241 0.26 -15.37 -22.72
C THR A 241 -1.23 -15.16 -22.41
N SER A 242 -2.03 -16.20 -22.59
CA SER A 242 -3.43 -16.26 -22.19
C SER A 242 -3.79 -17.63 -21.62
N PHE A 243 -4.81 -17.66 -20.76
CA PHE A 243 -5.35 -18.90 -20.18
C PHE A 243 -6.80 -18.70 -19.75
N THR A 244 -7.48 -19.82 -19.47
CA THR A 244 -8.88 -19.82 -19.02
C THR A 244 -8.99 -20.39 -17.62
N ILE A 245 -9.77 -19.73 -16.77
CA ILE A 245 -10.16 -20.21 -15.44
C ILE A 245 -11.63 -20.58 -15.44
N GLU A 246 -11.99 -21.74 -14.88
CA GLU A 246 -13.37 -22.14 -14.65
C GLU A 246 -13.78 -21.86 -13.19
N THR A 247 -14.83 -21.07 -12.98
CA THR A 247 -15.36 -20.73 -11.64
C THR A 247 -16.55 -21.58 -11.23
N GLY A 248 -16.76 -22.70 -11.93
CA GLY A 248 -17.92 -23.56 -11.73
C GLY A 248 -19.22 -22.82 -12.06
N THR A 249 -20.19 -22.82 -11.14
CA THR A 249 -21.57 -22.35 -11.40
C THR A 249 -21.81 -20.87 -11.16
N VAL A 250 -20.78 -20.11 -10.77
CA VAL A 250 -20.92 -18.68 -10.45
C VAL A 250 -20.43 -17.84 -11.63
N ASN A 251 -21.31 -16.97 -12.13
CA ASN A 251 -20.94 -15.97 -13.14
C ASN A 251 -20.03 -14.92 -12.50
N THR A 252 -18.74 -15.02 -12.73
CA THR A 252 -17.74 -14.14 -12.14
C THR A 252 -16.65 -13.85 -13.15
N ASP A 253 -16.30 -12.56 -13.28
CA ASP A 253 -15.17 -12.12 -14.09
C ASP A 253 -13.90 -12.12 -13.22
N CYS A 254 -13.03 -13.10 -13.44
CA CYS A 254 -11.82 -13.29 -12.64
C CYS A 254 -10.67 -12.33 -12.95
N ARG A 255 -10.75 -11.54 -14.03
CA ARG A 255 -9.60 -10.74 -14.52
C ARG A 255 -9.07 -9.76 -13.47
N GLY A 256 -9.94 -9.23 -12.63
CA GLY A 256 -9.60 -8.20 -11.62
C GLY A 256 -9.19 -8.73 -10.25
N TYR A 257 -9.01 -10.04 -10.05
CA TYR A 257 -8.85 -10.62 -8.70
C TYR A 257 -7.48 -11.22 -8.39
N PHE A 258 -6.59 -11.33 -9.37
CA PHE A 258 -5.19 -11.66 -9.12
C PHE A 258 -4.45 -10.47 -8.52
N LYS A 259 -3.81 -10.70 -7.37
CA LYS A 259 -3.01 -9.69 -6.65
C LYS A 259 -1.62 -10.23 -6.41
N ASN A 260 -0.60 -9.39 -6.63
CA ASN A 260 0.79 -9.74 -6.33
C ASN A 260 0.95 -10.07 -4.83
N GLY A 261 1.44 -11.27 -4.52
CA GLY A 261 1.69 -11.73 -3.15
C GLY A 261 3.07 -11.37 -2.62
N TYR A 262 3.89 -10.64 -3.38
CA TYR A 262 5.27 -10.26 -3.08
C TYR A 262 6.20 -11.43 -2.71
N ASP A 263 5.88 -12.63 -3.19
CA ASP A 263 6.61 -13.89 -2.97
C ASP A 263 6.96 -14.58 -4.31
N GLY A 264 6.90 -13.85 -5.42
CA GLY A 264 7.09 -14.37 -6.77
C GLY A 264 5.82 -14.91 -7.42
N TYR A 265 4.65 -14.79 -6.77
CA TYR A 265 3.36 -15.22 -7.29
C TYR A 265 2.28 -14.14 -7.15
N ALA A 266 1.23 -14.24 -7.96
CA ALA A 266 -0.04 -13.58 -7.74
C ALA A 266 -1.10 -14.60 -7.32
N TYR A 267 -2.03 -14.15 -6.50
CA TYR A 267 -3.09 -15.01 -5.95
C TYR A 267 -4.46 -14.42 -6.22
N MET A 268 -5.40 -15.29 -6.58
CA MET A 268 -6.83 -15.04 -6.46
C MET A 268 -7.37 -16.00 -5.38
N ILE A 269 -7.85 -15.43 -4.28
CA ILE A 269 -8.42 -16.19 -3.16
C ILE A 269 -9.89 -15.84 -3.04
N THR A 270 -10.73 -16.87 -3.06
CA THR A 270 -12.17 -16.72 -2.91
C THR A 270 -12.68 -17.71 -1.86
N PRO A 271 -13.46 -17.24 -0.86
CA PRO A 271 -14.23 -18.16 -0.05
C PRO A 271 -15.23 -18.93 -0.91
N ALA A 272 -15.27 -20.25 -0.77
CA ALA A 272 -16.19 -21.11 -1.50
C ALA A 272 -17.47 -21.34 -0.66
N GLY A 273 -18.40 -20.39 -0.74
CA GLY A 273 -19.61 -20.39 0.09
C GLY A 273 -19.37 -19.84 1.49
N THR A 274 -20.15 -20.28 2.47
CA THR A 274 -20.10 -19.72 3.83
C THR A 274 -19.35 -20.59 4.84
N ALA A 275 -19.15 -21.90 4.61
CA ALA A 275 -18.63 -22.83 5.62
C ALA A 275 -17.09 -22.90 5.71
N GLY A 276 -16.40 -21.75 5.73
CA GLY A 276 -14.95 -21.69 5.95
C GLY A 276 -14.08 -22.31 4.85
N LYS A 277 -14.67 -22.68 3.71
CA LYS A 277 -13.95 -23.24 2.56
C LYS A 277 -13.33 -22.12 1.74
N VAL A 278 -12.16 -22.39 1.19
CA VAL A 278 -11.39 -21.43 0.38
C VAL A 278 -10.85 -22.12 -0.85
N GLU A 279 -11.05 -21.48 -2.00
CA GLU A 279 -10.40 -21.78 -3.27
C GLU A 279 -9.30 -20.76 -3.53
N MET A 280 -8.13 -21.24 -3.96
CA MET A 280 -6.97 -20.41 -4.25
C MET A 280 -6.39 -20.78 -5.62
N TYR A 281 -6.24 -19.74 -6.45
CA TYR A 281 -5.55 -19.80 -7.73
C TYR A 281 -4.20 -19.10 -7.57
N LYS A 282 -3.15 -19.71 -8.11
CA LYS A 282 -1.77 -19.24 -7.98
C LYS A 282 -1.16 -19.06 -9.37
N LEU A 283 -0.70 -17.85 -9.66
CA LEU A 283 -0.09 -17.45 -10.93
C LEU A 283 1.37 -17.08 -10.70
N LYS A 284 2.30 -17.68 -11.45
CA LYS A 284 3.74 -17.40 -11.32
C LYS A 284 4.12 -16.04 -11.90
N LEU A 285 4.91 -15.25 -11.17
CA LEU A 285 5.39 -13.93 -11.61
C LEU A 285 6.92 -13.85 -11.69
N SER A 286 7.64 -14.65 -10.91
CA SER A 286 9.07 -14.50 -10.62
C SER A 286 10.01 -14.54 -11.85
N ASP A 287 9.62 -15.28 -12.88
CA ASP A 287 10.35 -15.43 -14.15
C ASP A 287 9.55 -14.94 -15.36
N TYR A 288 8.43 -14.25 -15.10
CA TYR A 288 7.52 -13.76 -16.12
C TYR A 288 6.95 -14.85 -17.06
N SER A 289 6.90 -16.12 -16.63
CA SER A 289 6.28 -17.19 -17.43
C SER A 289 4.76 -17.23 -17.32
N PHE A 290 4.22 -16.70 -16.21
CA PHE A 290 2.78 -16.62 -15.96
C PHE A 290 2.04 -17.97 -16.00
N GLU A 291 2.72 -19.02 -15.57
CA GLU A 291 2.11 -20.34 -15.39
C GLU A 291 1.09 -20.33 -14.25
N ILE A 292 -0.14 -20.77 -14.55
CA ILE A 292 -1.20 -21.01 -13.58
C ILE A 292 -1.01 -22.40 -12.96
N SER A 293 -1.05 -22.47 -11.64
CA SER A 293 -1.02 -23.74 -10.90
C SER A 293 -2.40 -24.39 -10.82
N GLU A 294 -2.45 -25.68 -10.50
CA GLU A 294 -3.70 -26.35 -10.13
C GLU A 294 -4.39 -25.63 -8.96
N VAL A 295 -5.73 -25.64 -8.98
CA VAL A 295 -6.54 -24.97 -7.96
C VAL A 295 -6.36 -25.65 -6.62
N GLN A 296 -6.01 -24.86 -5.60
CA GLN A 296 -5.81 -25.33 -4.25
C GLN A 296 -7.03 -25.06 -3.39
N ASN A 297 -7.34 -26.00 -2.52
CA ASN A 297 -8.50 -25.95 -1.63
C ASN A 297 -8.07 -26.17 -0.18
N PHE A 298 -8.60 -25.36 0.73
CA PHE A 298 -8.44 -25.61 2.17
C PHE A 298 -9.69 -25.19 2.94
N THR A 299 -9.78 -25.57 4.21
CA THR A 299 -10.94 -25.29 5.05
C THR A 299 -10.50 -24.82 6.42
N VAL A 300 -10.98 -23.64 6.81
CA VAL A 300 -10.86 -23.11 8.17
C VAL A 300 -12.10 -23.52 8.95
N LYS A 301 -11.92 -24.35 9.99
CA LYS A 301 -13.04 -24.94 10.74
C LYS A 301 -13.80 -23.89 11.56
N SER A 302 -15.12 -24.07 11.65
CA SER A 302 -16.01 -23.29 12.53
C SER A 302 -16.06 -21.78 12.26
N VAL A 303 -15.74 -21.36 11.04
CA VAL A 303 -15.74 -19.94 10.63
C VAL A 303 -16.66 -19.77 9.43
N ASN A 304 -17.36 -18.63 9.39
CA ASN A 304 -18.03 -18.17 8.18
C ASN A 304 -17.26 -17.01 7.54
N PHE A 305 -17.04 -17.07 6.24
CA PHE A 305 -16.32 -16.05 5.49
C PHE A 305 -17.26 -15.12 4.71
N TYR A 306 -16.80 -13.88 4.52
CA TYR A 306 -17.44 -12.94 3.62
C TYR A 306 -17.23 -13.42 2.17
N ASN A 307 -18.26 -14.08 1.63
CA ASN A 307 -18.23 -14.77 0.35
C ASN A 307 -18.38 -13.78 -0.82
N ASN A 308 -17.29 -13.08 -1.16
CA ASN A 308 -17.24 -12.18 -2.30
C ASN A 308 -15.85 -12.24 -2.96
N TYR A 309 -15.83 -12.38 -4.28
CA TYR A 309 -14.60 -12.62 -5.05
C TYR A 309 -13.66 -11.41 -4.98
N GLY A 310 -12.37 -11.68 -4.77
CA GLY A 310 -11.33 -10.65 -4.72
C GLY A 310 -11.29 -9.81 -3.44
N HIS A 311 -12.19 -10.01 -2.47
CA HIS A 311 -12.15 -9.28 -1.18
C HIS A 311 -11.16 -9.86 -0.18
N SER A 312 -10.75 -11.10 -0.38
CA SER A 312 -9.63 -11.73 0.32
C SER A 312 -8.36 -11.67 -0.54
N THR A 313 -7.21 -11.98 0.04
CA THR A 313 -5.93 -11.94 -0.68
C THR A 313 -4.90 -12.85 -0.03
N ALA A 314 -3.76 -13.07 -0.70
CA ALA A 314 -2.59 -13.67 -0.09
C ALA A 314 -1.38 -12.78 -0.28
N ASN A 315 -0.57 -12.69 0.76
CA ASN A 315 0.62 -11.87 0.82
C ASN A 315 1.71 -12.57 1.63
N ASN A 316 2.91 -12.63 1.06
CA ASN A 316 4.13 -13.18 1.66
C ASN A 316 3.93 -14.53 2.38
N GLY A 317 3.24 -15.47 1.72
CA GLY A 317 2.98 -16.80 2.26
C GLY A 317 1.77 -16.94 3.20
N TYR A 318 0.97 -15.89 3.41
CA TYR A 318 -0.23 -15.94 4.24
C TYR A 318 -1.48 -15.49 3.46
N ALA A 319 -2.61 -16.18 3.64
CA ALA A 319 -3.91 -15.70 3.18
C ALA A 319 -4.59 -14.82 4.24
N TYR A 320 -5.12 -13.69 3.82
CA TYR A 320 -5.90 -12.75 4.61
C TYR A 320 -7.36 -12.81 4.16
N ILE A 321 -8.24 -13.27 5.05
CA ILE A 321 -9.63 -13.60 4.71
C ILE A 321 -10.58 -12.89 5.68
N LYS A 322 -11.57 -12.18 5.13
CA LYS A 322 -12.57 -11.45 5.94
C LYS A 322 -13.59 -12.41 6.56
N SER A 323 -13.89 -12.22 7.84
CA SER A 323 -15.03 -12.87 8.50
C SER A 323 -16.36 -12.41 7.89
N LEU A 324 -17.39 -13.26 7.95
CA LEU A 324 -18.73 -12.92 7.43
C LEU A 324 -19.34 -11.69 8.13
N ASP A 325 -19.13 -11.57 9.43
CA ASP A 325 -19.57 -10.41 10.23
C ASP A 325 -18.68 -9.17 10.07
N LYS A 326 -17.60 -9.28 9.27
CA LYS A 326 -16.62 -8.23 8.98
C LYS A 326 -15.89 -7.68 10.22
N LYS A 327 -15.92 -8.38 11.35
CA LYS A 327 -15.24 -7.97 12.59
C LYS A 327 -13.82 -8.54 12.74
N SER A 328 -13.44 -9.49 11.90
CA SER A 328 -12.14 -10.14 11.97
C SER A 328 -11.51 -10.32 10.59
N ILE A 329 -10.18 -10.31 10.57
CA ILE A 329 -9.37 -10.82 9.46
C ILE A 329 -8.72 -12.11 9.94
N TYR A 330 -8.88 -13.20 9.19
CA TYR A 330 -8.18 -14.45 9.44
C TYR A 330 -6.88 -14.45 8.65
N ILE A 331 -5.76 -14.70 9.34
CA ILE A 331 -4.44 -14.91 8.74
C ILE A 331 -4.19 -16.42 8.72
N VAL A 332 -4.09 -17.01 7.53
CA VAL A 332 -3.89 -18.44 7.33
C VAL A 332 -2.51 -18.66 6.72
N ASN A 333 -1.68 -19.47 7.36
CA ASN A 333 -0.38 -19.84 6.81
C ASN A 333 -0.55 -20.76 5.59
N LEU A 334 -0.10 -20.34 4.41
CA LEU A 334 -0.26 -21.13 3.19
C LEU A 334 0.64 -22.37 3.14
N SER A 335 1.72 -22.40 3.93
CA SER A 335 2.57 -23.58 4.07
C SER A 335 1.98 -24.60 5.05
N ASN A 336 1.05 -24.16 5.90
CA ASN A 336 0.38 -25.00 6.89
C ASN A 336 -1.04 -24.48 7.17
N THR A 337 -2.03 -24.89 6.38
CA THR A 337 -3.38 -24.29 6.39
C THR A 337 -4.21 -24.59 7.64
N VAL A 338 -3.68 -25.35 8.61
CA VAL A 338 -4.27 -25.48 9.95
C VAL A 338 -3.79 -24.41 10.94
N ASP A 339 -2.70 -23.72 10.62
CA ASP A 339 -2.18 -22.58 11.38
C ASP A 339 -2.93 -21.32 10.95
N VAL A 340 -3.89 -20.94 11.79
CA VAL A 340 -4.84 -19.86 11.55
C VAL A 340 -4.89 -18.94 12.77
N GLN A 341 -4.68 -17.65 12.54
CA GLN A 341 -4.87 -16.60 13.53
C GLN A 341 -6.13 -15.81 13.22
N GLU A 342 -7.04 -15.66 14.19
CA GLU A 342 -8.13 -14.70 14.11
C GLU A 342 -7.66 -13.34 14.64
N VAL A 343 -7.74 -12.31 13.79
CA VAL A 343 -7.38 -10.94 14.16
C VAL A 343 -8.64 -10.09 14.23
N LYS A 344 -9.06 -9.78 15.46
CA LYS A 344 -10.26 -8.95 15.72
C LYS A 344 -9.93 -7.47 15.54
N LEU A 345 -10.83 -6.74 14.88
CA LEU A 345 -10.72 -5.29 14.80
C LEU A 345 -10.97 -4.66 16.19
N PRO A 346 -10.23 -3.61 16.57
CA PRO A 346 -10.44 -2.91 17.84
C PRO A 346 -11.74 -2.09 17.82
N ASN A 347 -12.20 -1.64 19.00
CA ASN A 347 -13.29 -0.67 19.18
C ASN A 347 -14.60 -0.97 18.41
N ASP A 348 -14.93 -2.24 18.24
CA ASP A 348 -16.11 -2.72 17.49
C ASP A 348 -16.18 -2.25 16.03
N TYR A 349 -15.05 -1.82 15.44
CA TYR A 349 -15.01 -1.49 14.02
C TYR A 349 -15.36 -2.70 13.16
N THR A 350 -16.01 -2.44 12.03
CA THR A 350 -16.30 -3.42 10.99
C THR A 350 -15.56 -3.05 9.71
N LEU A 351 -15.04 -4.05 9.00
CA LEU A 351 -14.47 -3.88 7.67
C LEU A 351 -15.54 -3.37 6.71
N SER A 352 -15.17 -2.51 5.78
CA SER A 352 -16.03 -2.16 4.65
C SER A 352 -16.15 -3.33 3.66
N ASP A 353 -17.05 -3.16 2.69
CA ASP A 353 -17.13 -4.01 1.51
C ASP A 353 -15.96 -3.79 0.52
N ASP A 354 -14.97 -2.95 0.81
CA ASP A 354 -13.83 -2.75 -0.11
C ASP A 354 -12.90 -3.98 -0.15
N TYR A 355 -11.82 -3.93 -0.93
CA TYR A 355 -10.85 -5.01 -1.03
C TYR A 355 -9.79 -4.93 0.06
N LEU A 356 -9.18 -6.07 0.41
CA LEU A 356 -7.88 -6.07 1.10
C LEU A 356 -6.78 -5.81 0.06
N MET A 357 -5.85 -4.91 0.39
CA MET A 357 -4.70 -4.58 -0.46
C MET A 357 -3.40 -5.09 0.14
N ASN A 358 -2.59 -5.77 -0.65
CA ASN A 358 -1.29 -6.27 -0.24
C ASN A 358 -0.27 -5.14 -0.08
N LEU A 359 0.47 -5.19 1.03
CA LEU A 359 1.58 -4.30 1.32
C LEU A 359 2.91 -5.04 1.15
N LYS A 360 3.97 -4.31 0.77
CA LYS A 360 5.33 -4.86 0.67
C LYS A 360 5.87 -5.44 1.99
N ASN A 361 5.27 -5.07 3.12
CA ASN A 361 5.61 -5.58 4.45
C ASN A 361 4.97 -6.94 4.78
N GLY A 362 4.32 -7.59 3.82
CA GLY A 362 3.62 -8.86 4.00
C GLY A 362 2.22 -8.74 4.64
N GLY A 363 1.86 -7.58 5.19
CA GLY A 363 0.54 -7.29 5.75
C GLY A 363 -0.49 -6.86 4.71
N VAL A 364 -1.66 -6.43 5.18
CA VAL A 364 -2.72 -5.90 4.31
C VAL A 364 -3.24 -4.56 4.81
N LYS A 365 -3.51 -3.64 3.88
CA LYS A 365 -4.33 -2.46 4.13
C LYS A 365 -5.81 -2.85 4.01
N PHE A 366 -6.66 -2.22 4.83
CA PHE A 366 -8.11 -2.33 4.77
C PHE A 366 -8.79 -0.98 5.04
N SER A 367 -10.09 -0.91 4.80
CA SER A 367 -10.96 0.19 5.21
C SER A 367 -12.09 -0.31 6.12
N THR A 368 -12.57 0.58 6.99
CA THR A 368 -13.72 0.33 7.88
C THR A 368 -15.00 0.89 7.28
N SER A 369 -16.15 0.40 7.73
CA SER A 369 -17.47 0.88 7.28
C SER A 369 -17.72 2.37 7.61
N ASP A 370 -17.00 2.93 8.60
CA ASP A 370 -17.07 4.35 8.97
C ASP A 370 -16.01 5.22 8.27
N SER A 371 -15.38 4.74 7.20
CA SER A 371 -14.46 5.50 6.33
C SER A 371 -13.04 5.66 6.87
N ARG A 372 -12.58 4.78 7.75
CA ARG A 372 -11.18 4.81 8.21
C ARG A 372 -10.35 3.82 7.39
N PHE A 373 -9.05 4.05 7.39
CA PHE A 373 -8.09 3.11 6.83
C PHE A 373 -7.29 2.49 7.96
N GLY A 374 -6.94 1.22 7.79
CA GLY A 374 -6.14 0.48 8.74
C GLY A 374 -5.14 -0.45 8.06
N ILE A 375 -4.20 -0.93 8.86
CA ILE A 375 -3.20 -1.91 8.46
C ILE A 375 -3.33 -3.10 9.41
N CYS A 376 -3.40 -4.30 8.85
CA CYS A 376 -3.22 -5.56 9.55
C CYS A 376 -1.84 -6.09 9.20
N TYR A 377 -0.97 -6.17 10.20
CA TYR A 377 0.40 -6.66 10.06
C TYR A 377 0.43 -8.19 10.06
N PRO A 378 1.52 -8.81 9.54
CA PRO A 378 1.66 -10.26 9.51
C PRO A 378 1.60 -10.95 10.88
N ASP A 379 1.97 -10.25 11.96
CA ASP A 379 1.91 -10.77 13.33
C ASP A 379 0.51 -10.65 13.96
N GLY A 380 -0.46 -10.12 13.21
CA GLY A 380 -1.83 -9.89 13.64
C GLY A 380 -2.05 -8.58 14.39
N LYS A 381 -1.06 -7.68 14.47
CA LYS A 381 -1.30 -6.33 14.96
C LYS A 381 -2.21 -5.57 13.99
N VAL A 382 -3.23 -4.91 14.53
CA VAL A 382 -4.09 -3.99 13.76
C VAL A 382 -3.95 -2.57 14.28
N ILE A 383 -3.77 -1.65 13.34
CA ILE A 383 -3.81 -0.21 13.57
C ILE A 383 -4.84 0.44 12.65
N ILE A 384 -5.59 1.41 13.16
CA ILE A 384 -6.64 2.11 12.42
C ILE A 384 -6.44 3.61 12.63
N ASN A 385 -6.44 4.35 11.52
CA ASN A 385 -6.34 5.80 11.48
C ASN A 385 -7.45 6.43 12.34
N GLN A 386 -7.06 7.27 13.30
CA GLN A 386 -8.02 7.97 14.17
C GLN A 386 -8.78 9.08 13.43
N GLN A 387 -8.32 9.45 12.25
CA GLN A 387 -9.05 10.33 11.36
C GLN A 387 -9.85 9.54 10.32
N ASN A 388 -11.14 9.82 10.18
CA ASN A 388 -11.93 9.32 9.06
C ASN A 388 -11.39 9.92 7.76
N GLY A 389 -11.17 9.06 6.77
CA GLY A 389 -10.78 9.40 5.42
C GLY A 389 -11.94 9.95 4.60
N ASN A 390 -11.61 10.57 3.47
CA ASN A 390 -12.59 10.89 2.43
C ASN A 390 -12.56 9.79 1.37
N TYR A 391 -13.73 9.20 1.13
CA TYR A 391 -13.91 7.97 0.38
C TYR A 391 -13.63 8.06 -1.12
N SER A 392 -13.72 9.24 -1.71
CA SER A 392 -13.80 9.39 -3.17
C SER A 392 -12.50 9.09 -3.91
N ASN A 393 -11.35 9.07 -3.21
CA ASN A 393 -10.03 9.16 -3.85
C ASN A 393 -9.01 8.11 -3.39
N ASP A 394 -9.36 7.18 -2.50
CA ASP A 394 -8.40 6.20 -2.00
C ASP A 394 -8.31 4.96 -2.92
N PRO A 395 -7.09 4.54 -3.29
CA PRO A 395 -6.88 3.41 -4.16
C PRO A 395 -7.51 2.11 -3.66
N ILE A 396 -7.62 1.87 -2.33
CA ILE A 396 -8.06 0.58 -1.77
C ILE A 396 -9.45 0.10 -2.26
N ARG A 397 -10.26 1.02 -2.80
CA ARG A 397 -11.57 0.70 -3.36
C ARG A 397 -11.53 -0.13 -4.64
N PHE A 398 -10.39 -0.21 -5.32
CA PHE A 398 -10.32 -0.80 -6.65
C PHE A 398 -9.14 -1.77 -6.79
N ASN A 399 -9.36 -2.86 -7.53
CA ASN A 399 -8.37 -3.91 -7.75
C ASN A 399 -7.76 -3.85 -9.16
N PRO A 400 -6.61 -4.52 -9.33
CA PRO A 400 -5.57 -4.77 -8.35
C PRO A 400 -4.62 -3.55 -8.27
N LEU A 401 -4.00 -3.41 -7.10
CA LEU A 401 -2.97 -2.41 -6.85
C LEU A 401 -1.64 -3.11 -6.64
N LEU A 402 -0.62 -2.65 -7.36
CA LEU A 402 0.75 -3.14 -7.27
C LEU A 402 1.64 -2.04 -6.70
N ILE A 403 2.26 -2.28 -5.55
CA ILE A 403 3.39 -1.48 -5.05
C ILE A 403 4.67 -2.09 -5.63
N THR A 404 5.44 -1.29 -6.35
CA THR A 404 6.68 -1.70 -7.01
C THR A 404 7.91 -1.37 -6.15
N ASP A 405 9.05 -1.97 -6.46
CA ASP A 405 10.29 -1.76 -5.68
C ASP A 405 10.85 -0.34 -5.79
N ASN A 406 10.42 0.41 -6.81
CA ASN A 406 10.82 1.80 -6.99
C ASN A 406 9.76 2.80 -6.49
N LEU A 407 8.92 2.40 -5.54
CA LEU A 407 7.94 3.26 -4.88
C LEU A 407 6.81 3.74 -5.80
N VAL A 408 6.55 3.11 -6.95
CA VAL A 408 5.36 3.38 -7.76
C VAL A 408 4.22 2.42 -7.38
N VAL A 409 3.01 2.94 -7.26
CA VAL A 409 1.76 2.20 -7.09
C VAL A 409 0.98 2.23 -8.40
N PHE A 410 0.81 1.07 -9.03
CA PHE A 410 -0.04 0.92 -10.22
C PHE A 410 -1.42 0.39 -9.81
N GLY A 411 -2.48 0.93 -10.40
CA GLY A 411 -3.83 0.37 -10.30
C GLY A 411 -4.91 1.34 -10.76
N HIS A 412 -6.17 0.91 -10.64
CA HIS A 412 -7.34 1.64 -11.10
C HIS A 412 -7.89 2.59 -10.02
N ARG A 413 -8.47 3.73 -10.43
CA ARG A 413 -9.28 4.61 -9.58
C ARG A 413 -10.66 4.69 -10.22
N ALA A 414 -11.75 4.71 -9.46
CA ALA A 414 -13.07 4.96 -10.04
C ALA A 414 -13.79 6.08 -9.27
N TYR A 415 -13.97 7.23 -9.91
CA TYR A 415 -15.23 7.97 -9.90
C TYR A 415 -15.25 9.06 -11.00
N LEU A 416 -16.22 8.92 -11.93
CA LEU A 416 -16.62 9.80 -13.05
C LEU A 416 -15.91 9.58 -14.39
N TYR A 417 -16.47 8.67 -15.21
CA TYR A 417 -16.48 8.68 -16.69
C TYR A 417 -15.15 8.89 -17.47
N TYR A 418 -14.00 8.96 -16.78
CA TYR A 418 -12.69 9.35 -17.33
C TYR A 418 -11.50 8.73 -16.57
N ASP A 419 -11.68 7.66 -15.78
CA ASP A 419 -10.62 7.27 -14.84
C ASP A 419 -9.62 6.25 -15.39
N TYR A 420 -8.38 6.71 -15.50
CA TYR A 420 -7.25 6.00 -16.07
C TYR A 420 -6.47 5.21 -15.01
N SER A 421 -5.85 4.10 -15.42
CA SER A 421 -4.81 3.46 -14.62
C SER A 421 -3.59 4.39 -14.61
N HIS A 422 -3.13 4.75 -13.41
CA HIS A 422 -1.98 5.64 -13.25
C HIS A 422 -0.94 4.94 -12.37
N GLY A 423 0.33 5.12 -12.70
CA GLY A 423 1.39 4.94 -11.72
C GLY A 423 1.39 6.15 -10.80
N ASN A 424 1.32 5.93 -9.49
CA ASN A 424 1.28 6.98 -8.47
C ASN A 424 2.43 6.76 -7.47
N LEU A 425 3.15 7.79 -7.07
CA LEU A 425 4.22 7.63 -6.06
C LEU A 425 3.67 7.18 -4.69
N LEU A 426 4.26 6.16 -4.09
CA LEU A 426 4.00 5.74 -2.72
C LEU A 426 4.34 6.87 -1.73
N ASN A 427 3.44 7.19 -0.80
CA ASN A 427 3.60 8.35 0.08
C ASN A 427 4.07 8.00 1.51
N ASN A 428 4.13 6.72 1.86
CA ASN A 428 4.52 6.22 3.19
C ASN A 428 5.86 5.48 3.16
N TYR A 429 6.79 5.95 2.33
CA TYR A 429 8.15 5.42 2.31
C TYR A 429 8.98 5.89 3.51
N LEU A 430 10.00 5.12 3.86
CA LEU A 430 11.03 5.52 4.81
C LEU A 430 12.08 6.33 4.05
N GLY A 431 12.05 7.66 4.15
CA GLY A 431 13.04 8.55 3.57
C GLY A 431 14.31 8.67 4.43
N THR A 432 14.14 8.41 5.72
CA THR A 432 15.24 8.27 6.68
C THR A 432 14.89 7.19 7.70
N ILE A 433 15.89 6.68 8.42
CA ILE A 433 15.72 5.72 9.51
C ILE A 433 16.57 6.22 10.69
N TYR A 434 15.95 6.26 11.87
CA TYR A 434 16.65 6.49 13.12
C TYR A 434 16.11 5.54 14.19
N ASN A 435 16.96 4.63 14.67
CA ASN A 435 16.67 3.78 15.81
C ASN A 435 17.09 4.45 17.10
N LEU A 436 16.21 4.45 18.10
CA LEU A 436 16.54 5.01 19.40
C LEU A 436 17.52 4.08 20.13
N PRO A 437 18.55 4.64 20.79
CA PRO A 437 19.49 3.84 21.58
C PRO A 437 18.79 3.13 22.74
N GLN A 438 17.67 3.68 23.22
CA GLN A 438 16.77 3.07 24.20
C GLN A 438 15.31 3.40 23.87
N PRO A 439 14.36 2.47 24.07
CA PRO A 439 12.94 2.73 23.86
C PRO A 439 12.42 3.88 24.74
N ILE A 440 11.57 4.73 24.15
CA ILE A 440 10.80 5.75 24.86
C ILE A 440 9.42 5.19 25.17
N VAL A 441 8.91 5.40 26.38
CA VAL A 441 7.50 5.14 26.73
C VAL A 441 6.78 6.47 26.97
N LYS A 442 6.02 6.93 25.99
CA LYS A 442 5.22 8.15 26.11
C LYS A 442 3.85 7.81 26.71
N THR A 443 3.46 8.55 27.73
CA THR A 443 2.16 8.40 28.41
C THR A 443 1.42 9.73 28.44
N ALA A 444 0.16 9.69 28.89
CA ALA A 444 -0.66 10.88 29.10
C ALA A 444 -0.11 11.87 30.14
N ALA A 445 0.97 11.53 30.86
CA ALA A 445 1.66 12.46 31.74
C ALA A 445 2.67 13.37 31.00
N SER A 446 3.05 13.04 29.77
CA SER A 446 4.18 13.70 29.09
C SER A 446 3.81 14.23 27.71
N SER A 447 4.34 15.40 27.35
CA SER A 447 4.42 15.86 25.95
C SER A 447 5.75 15.43 25.35
N MET A 448 5.82 15.38 24.03
CA MET A 448 7.03 15.05 23.28
C MET A 448 7.25 16.06 22.16
N LYS A 449 8.48 16.51 21.99
CA LYS A 449 8.92 17.31 20.85
C LYS A 449 9.97 16.51 20.08
N VAL A 450 9.85 16.49 18.75
CA VAL A 450 10.84 15.89 17.86
C VAL A 450 11.43 16.99 16.99
N VAL A 451 12.71 17.25 17.18
CA VAL A 451 13.52 18.18 16.39
C VAL A 451 14.33 17.38 15.39
N TYR A 452 14.14 17.67 14.11
CA TYR A 452 14.80 16.96 13.02
C TYR A 452 15.55 17.96 12.15
N THR A 453 16.87 17.83 12.10
CA THR A 453 17.75 18.69 11.33
C THR A 453 18.32 17.90 10.16
N LEU A 454 18.17 18.44 8.95
CA LEU A 454 18.81 17.94 7.73
C LEU A 454 19.88 18.95 7.33
N THR A 455 21.10 18.47 7.09
CA THR A 455 22.27 19.29 6.75
C THR A 455 22.80 18.83 5.39
N ASP A 456 23.06 19.81 4.53
CA ASP A 456 23.78 19.60 3.28
C ASP A 456 25.25 19.38 3.61
N ILE A 457 25.81 18.28 3.09
CA ILE A 457 27.24 18.00 3.18
C ILE A 457 27.85 18.08 1.78
N ASP A 458 29.02 18.70 1.72
CA ASP A 458 29.81 18.92 0.50
C ASP A 458 30.16 17.61 -0.23
#